data_AF-A0A936E1C3-F1
#
_entry.id   AF-A0A936E1C3-F1
#
_cell.length_a   1.000
_cell.length_b   1.000
_cell.length_c   1.000
_cell.angle_alpha   90.00
_cell.angle_beta   90.00
_cell.angle_gamma   90.00
#
_symmetry.space_group_name_H-M   'P 1'
#
loop_
_entity.id
_entity.type
_entity.pdbx_description
1 polymer ?
#
loop_
_entity_poly.entity_id
_entity_poly.type
_entity_poly.pdbx_seq_one_letter_code
_entity_poly.pdbx_strand_id
1 'polypeptide(L)' 'MLVGTFWEESAAILQGLNQTNILRVTAAEGNLTFEVNGEVVGRAYDVTFTRGEVCVLVETLGESGVKVRFDNLRFTPAE' A
#
# COMPACT_ATOMS: atom_id res chain seq x y z
N MET A 1 5.73 -13.11 9.12
CA MET A 1 5.61 -11.73 9.64
C MET A 1 5.76 -10.79 8.45
N LEU A 2 4.81 -9.88 8.22
CA LEU A 2 4.90 -8.94 7.10
C LEU A 2 6.00 -7.88 7.29
N VAL A 3 6.54 -7.76 8.51
CA VAL A 3 7.68 -6.90 8.86
C VAL A 3 8.99 -7.71 8.81
N GLY A 4 10.02 -7.17 8.17
CA GLY A 4 11.33 -7.80 8.00
C GLY A 4 12.39 -6.81 7.51
N THR A 5 13.60 -7.28 7.20
CA THR A 5 14.74 -6.43 6.77
C THR A 5 14.55 -5.71 5.43
N PHE A 6 13.46 -6.01 4.74
CA PHE A 6 13.00 -5.36 3.51
C PHE A 6 12.09 -4.15 3.76
N TRP A 7 11.83 -3.81 5.04
CA TRP A 7 11.13 -2.59 5.42
C TRP A 7 12.08 -1.41 5.55
N GLU A 8 11.63 -0.27 5.07
CA GLU A 8 12.27 1.03 5.25
C GLU A 8 11.25 2.00 5.83
N GLU A 9 11.68 2.84 6.76
CA GLU A 9 10.83 3.92 7.29
C GLU A 9 10.67 5.02 6.24
N SER A 10 9.47 5.60 6.14
CA SER A 10 9.21 6.71 5.24
C SER A 10 8.53 7.86 5.98
N ALA A 11 9.11 9.06 5.85
CA ALA A 11 8.52 10.29 6.37
C ALA A 11 7.19 10.66 5.69
N ALA A 12 6.90 10.06 4.53
CA ALA A 12 5.63 10.23 3.83
C ALA A 12 4.44 9.65 4.61
N ILE A 13 4.67 8.70 5.53
CA ILE A 13 3.63 7.98 6.25
C ILE A 13 3.29 8.72 7.54
N LEU A 14 2.07 9.23 7.62
CA LEU A 14 1.53 9.83 8.83
C LEU A 14 1.18 8.73 9.84
N GLN A 15 1.94 8.66 10.92
CA GLN A 15 1.78 7.65 11.97
C GLN A 15 0.95 8.15 13.15
N GLY A 16 0.37 7.22 13.91
CA GLY A 16 -0.43 7.50 15.10
C GLY A 16 -1.94 7.48 14.85
N LEU A 17 -2.71 7.71 15.92
CA LEU A 17 -4.17 7.64 15.88
C LEU A 17 -4.77 8.79 15.06
N ASN A 18 -5.86 8.48 14.34
CA ASN A 18 -6.64 9.42 13.54
C ASN A 18 -5.87 10.14 12.42
N GLN A 19 -4.71 9.62 12.02
CA GLN A 19 -4.04 10.06 10.80
C GLN A 19 -4.68 9.40 9.58
N THR A 20 -4.82 10.17 8.51
CA THR A 20 -5.31 9.68 7.21
C THR A 20 -4.16 9.71 6.22
N ASN A 21 -3.91 8.57 5.57
CA ASN A 21 -2.93 8.46 4.50
C ASN A 21 -3.66 8.18 3.18
N ILE A 22 -3.19 8.79 2.10
CA ILE A 22 -3.67 8.51 0.74
C ILE A 22 -2.69 7.52 0.10
N LEU A 23 -3.20 6.35 -0.26
CA LEU A 23 -2.43 5.29 -0.91
C LEU A 23 -2.70 5.29 -2.41
N ARG A 24 -1.65 5.17 -3.23
CA ARG A 24 -1.77 4.93 -4.67
C ARG A 24 -0.80 3.85 -5.10
N VAL A 25 -1.28 2.99 -6.00
CA VAL A 25 -0.46 2.02 -6.72
C VAL A 25 -0.68 2.24 -8.21
N THR A 26 0.42 2.40 -8.94
CA THR A 26 0.41 2.45 -10.41
C THR A 26 1.10 1.20 -10.93
N ALA A 27 0.40 0.41 -11.74
CA ALA A 27 0.93 -0.79 -12.39
C ALA A 27 0.93 -0.60 -13.92
N ALA A 28 2.11 -0.56 -14.53
CA ALA A 28 2.27 -0.37 -15.97
C ALA A 28 3.52 -1.09 -16.48
N GLU A 29 3.38 -1.88 -17.54
CA GLU A 29 4.50 -2.56 -18.23
C GLU A 29 5.41 -3.36 -17.28
N GLY A 30 4.81 -4.06 -16.31
CA GLY A 30 5.52 -4.84 -15.28
C GLY A 30 6.11 -4.00 -14.14
N ASN A 31 6.05 -2.67 -14.21
CA ASN A 31 6.46 -1.79 -13.11
C ASN A 31 5.28 -1.56 -12.15
N LEU A 32 5.53 -1.74 -10.87
CA LEU A 32 4.66 -1.34 -9.78
C LEU A 32 5.31 -0.16 -9.05
N THR A 33 4.63 0.97 -8.96
CA THR A 33 5.04 2.13 -8.16
C THR A 33 4.06 2.35 -7.03
N PHE A 34 4.57 2.44 -5.80
CA PHE A 34 3.79 2.61 -4.58
C PHE A 34 4.00 4.01 -4.03
N GLU A 35 2.90 4.71 -3.76
CA GLU A 35 2.91 6.08 -3.24
C GLU A 35 2.09 6.17 -1.95
N VAL A 36 2.57 6.99 -1.02
CA VAL A 36 1.84 7.42 0.18
C VAL A 36 1.85 8.94 0.22
N ASN A 37 0.68 9.56 0.35
CA ASN A 37 0.51 11.02 0.40
C ASN A 37 1.14 11.77 -0.79
N GLY A 38 1.25 11.10 -1.94
CA GLY A 38 1.85 11.64 -3.17
C GLY A 38 3.36 11.47 -3.29
N GLU A 39 4.02 10.87 -2.29
CA GLU A 39 5.45 10.55 -2.34
C GLU A 39 5.67 9.08 -2.65
N VAL A 40 6.62 8.77 -3.53
CA VAL A 40 6.95 7.38 -3.87
C VAL A 40 7.71 6.74 -2.72
N VAL A 41 7.16 5.65 -2.19
CA VAL A 41 7.74 4.89 -1.07
C VAL A 41 8.34 3.55 -1.50
N GLY A 42 8.12 3.12 -2.75
CA GLY A 42 8.66 1.87 -3.23
C GLY A 42 8.37 1.60 -4.71
N ARG A 43 9.18 0.72 -5.30
CA ARG A 43 9.00 0.20 -6.65
C ARG A 43 9.30 -1.29 -6.70
N ALA A 44 8.59 -2.01 -7.54
CA ALA A 44 8.86 -3.40 -7.86
C ALA A 44 8.71 -3.62 -9.37
N TYR A 45 9.40 -4.64 -9.89
CA TYR A 45 9.23 -5.09 -11.27
C TYR A 45 8.80 -6.56 -11.25
N ASP A 46 7.66 -6.87 -11.85
CA ASP A 46 7.14 -8.22 -11.98
C ASP A 46 6.40 -8.38 -13.31
N VAL A 47 6.77 -9.41 -14.08
CA VAL A 47 6.09 -9.81 -15.33
C VAL A 47 5.55 -11.24 -15.25
N THR A 48 5.64 -11.85 -14.09
CA THR A 48 5.17 -13.23 -13.83
C THR A 48 3.67 -13.22 -13.64
N PHE A 49 3.15 -12.28 -12.86
CA PHE A 49 1.74 -12.15 -12.53
C PHE A 49 1.09 -11.04 -13.37
N THR A 50 0.46 -11.45 -14.47
CA THR A 50 -0.19 -10.52 -15.42
C THR A 50 -1.62 -10.13 -15.03
N ARG A 51 -2.18 -10.73 -13.97
CA ARG A 51 -3.51 -10.43 -13.44
C ARG A 51 -3.60 -10.82 -11.96
N GLY A 52 -4.50 -10.16 -11.24
CA GLY A 52 -4.78 -10.43 -9.83
C GLY A 52 -5.94 -9.59 -9.32
N GLU A 53 -6.13 -9.61 -8.00
CA GLU A 53 -7.14 -8.82 -7.30
C GLU A 53 -6.49 -7.67 -6.54
N VAL A 54 -7.21 -6.56 -6.40
CA VAL A 54 -6.80 -5.44 -5.55
C VAL A 54 -7.41 -5.64 -4.17
N CYS A 55 -6.55 -5.76 -3.17
CA CYS A 55 -6.95 -6.01 -1.79
C CYS A 55 -6.36 -4.97 -0.85
N VAL A 56 -7.07 -4.72 0.25
CA VAL A 56 -6.58 -3.94 1.37
C VAL A 56 -6.42 -4.89 2.55
N LEU A 57 -5.24 -4.92 3.15
CA LEU A 57 -4.90 -5.80 4.26
C LEU A 57 -4.64 -4.97 5.52
N VAL A 58 -5.17 -5.43 6.64
CA VAL A 58 -4.89 -4.89 7.98
C VAL A 58 -4.41 -6.05 8.83
N GLU A 59 -3.23 -5.91 9.42
CA GLU A 59 -2.66 -6.85 10.38
C GLU A 59 -2.44 -6.12 11.71
N THR A 60 -2.79 -6.77 12.83
CA THR A 60 -2.43 -6.30 14.18
C THR A 60 -1.47 -7.29 14.81
N LEU A 61 -0.42 -6.78 15.44
CA LEU A 61 0.56 -7.60 16.15
C LEU A 61 0.33 -7.43 17.65
N GLY A 62 -0.27 -8.44 18.29
CA GLY A 62 -0.43 -8.50 19.75
C GLY A 62 -1.56 -7.65 20.34
N GLU A 63 -2.20 -6.78 19.55
CA GLU A 63 -3.28 -5.90 20.01
C GLU A 63 -4.62 -6.23 19.31
N SER A 64 -5.71 -6.06 20.05
CA SER A 64 -7.08 -6.31 19.57
C SER A 64 -7.91 -5.03 19.53
N GLY A 65 -9.03 -5.06 18.80
CA GLY A 65 -9.98 -3.93 18.76
C GLY A 65 -9.56 -2.74 17.90
N VAL A 66 -8.47 -2.86 17.13
CA VAL A 66 -8.08 -1.87 16.12
C VAL A 66 -9.20 -1.73 15.09
N LYS A 67 -9.57 -0.48 14.79
CA LYS A 67 -10.53 -0.13 13.74
C LYS A 67 -9.82 0.72 12.70
N VAL A 68 -9.69 0.19 11.50
CA VAL A 68 -9.19 0.92 10.33
C VAL A 68 -10.35 1.19 9.39
N ARG A 69 -10.40 2.39 8.83
CA ARG A 69 -11.43 2.81 7.87
C ARG A 69 -10.75 3.13 6.55
N PHE A 70 -11.36 2.66 5.47
CA PHE A 70 -10.95 2.98 4.10
C PHE A 70 -12.12 3.69 3.42
N ASP A 71 -11.81 4.72 2.65
CA ASP A 71 -12.77 5.44 1.81
C ASP A 71 -12.14 5.77 0.46
N ASN A 72 -12.94 6.38 -0.43
CA ASN A 72 -12.49 6.92 -1.71
C ASN A 72 -11.70 5.92 -2.61
N LEU A 73 -12.01 4.62 -2.51
CA LEU A 73 -11.41 3.61 -3.39
C LEU A 73 -11.77 3.90 -4.84
N ARG A 74 -10.73 4.13 -5.66
CA ARG A 74 -10.83 4.30 -7.10
C ARG A 74 -9.90 3.30 -7.77
N PHE A 75 -10.41 2.65 -8.80
CA PHE A 75 -9.64 1.69 -9.59
C PHE A 75 -9.86 2.00 -11.07
N THR A 76 -8.76 2.12 -11.80
CA THR A 76 -8.76 2.23 -13.26
C THR A 76 -8.04 1.00 -13.79
N PRO A 77 -8.73 0.11 -14.53
CA PRO A 77 -8.08 -1.05 -15.15
C PRO A 77 -7.08 -0.60 -16.21
N ALA A 78 -6.06 -1.42 -16.45
CA ALA A 78 -5.19 -1.27 -17.62
C ALA A 78 -6.02 -1.52 -18.90
N GLU A 79 -5.71 -0.80 -19.98
CA GLU A 79 -6.31 -0.98 -21.31
C GLU A 79 -5.90 -2.31 -21.95
#